data_AF-A0A4Y9LC38-F1
#
_entry.id   AF-A0A4Y9LC38-F1
#
_cell.length_a   1.000
_cell.length_b   1.000
_cell.length_c   1.000
_cell.angle_alpha   90.00
_cell.angle_beta   90.00
_cell.angle_gamma   90.00
#
_symmetry.space_group_name_H-M   'P 1'
#
loop_
_entity.id
_entity.type
_entity.pdbx_description
1 polymer ?
#
loop_
_entity_poly.entity_id
_entity_poly.type
_entity_poly.pdbx_seq_one_letter_code
_entity_poly.pdbx_strand_id
1 'polypeptide(L)' 'MNDYINHENIRRYKKLIAIGEGDPHRDEARHQTLIRLLAEEEAKHTKPNDWPDDVEAGVPGRRS' A
#
# COMPACT_ATOMS: atom_id res chain seq x y z
N MET A 1 8.70 6.47 12.58
CA MET A 1 8.10 5.18 13.02
C MET A 1 7.31 4.52 11.89
N ASN A 2 6.51 5.27 11.12
CA ASN A 2 5.74 4.74 9.98
C ASN A 2 6.59 4.04 8.91
N ASP A 3 7.78 4.57 8.59
CA ASP A 3 8.64 3.95 7.58
C ASP A 3 9.12 2.55 7.98
N TYR A 4 9.42 2.34 9.26
CA TYR A 4 9.86 1.04 9.77
C TYR A 4 8.74 -0.01 9.65
N ILE A 5 7.51 0.37 10.02
CA ILE A 5 6.33 -0.51 9.92
C ILE A 5 6.04 -0.84 8.45
N ASN A 6 6.10 0.15 7.57
CA ASN A 6 5.89 -0.04 6.14
C ASN A 6 6.95 -1.00 5.54
N HIS A 7 8.22 -0.82 5.91
CA HIS A 7 9.30 -1.70 5.45
C HIS A 7 9.14 -3.15 5.92
N GLU A 8 8.73 -3.36 7.18
CA GLU A 8 8.41 -4.70 7.68
C GLU A 8 7.23 -5.34 6.95
N ASN A 9 6.16 -4.57 6.69
CA ASN A 9 4.99 -5.06 5.96
C ASN A 9 5.36 -5.50 4.53
N ILE A 10 6.11 -4.68 3.79
CA ILE A 10 6.62 -5.02 2.45
C ILE A 10 7.41 -6.34 2.50
N ARG A 11 8.35 -6.46 3.44
CA ARG A 11 9.18 -7.67 3.59
C ARG A 11 8.33 -8.90 3.91
N ARG A 12 7.31 -8.73 4.76
CA ARG A 12 6.38 -9.80 5.16
C ARG A 12 5.53 -10.27 3.98
N TYR A 13 4.93 -9.35 3.22
CA TYR A 13 4.09 -9.70 2.08
C TYR A 13 4.90 -10.39 0.99
N LYS A 14 6.11 -9.91 0.67
CA LYS A 14 7.03 -10.59 -0.28
C LYS A 14 7.32 -12.03 0.15
N LYS A 15 7.58 -12.26 1.43
CA LYS A 15 7.82 -13.63 1.95
C LYS A 15 6.59 -14.53 1.79
N LEU A 16 5.39 -14.03 2.11
CA LEU A 16 4.16 -14.81 2.02
C LEU A 16 3.76 -15.15 0.57
N ILE A 17 3.99 -14.22 -0.36
CA ILE A 17 3.79 -14.43 -1.79
C ILE A 17 4.72 -15.54 -2.29
N ALA A 18 6.02 -15.45 -1.99
CA ALA A 18 7.01 -16.44 -2.41
C ALA A 18 6.74 -17.85 -1.85
N ILE A 19 6.24 -17.96 -0.61
CA ILE A 19 5.82 -19.25 -0.03
C ILE A 19 4.66 -19.85 -0.83
N GLY A 20 3.71 -19.02 -1.29
CA GLY A 20 2.57 -19.49 -2.07
C GLY A 20 2.93 -19.89 -3.50
N GLU A 21 3.89 -19.24 -4.16
CA GLU A 21 4.25 -19.52 -5.56
C GLU A 21 4.68 -20.97 -5.82
N GLY A 22 5.24 -21.65 -4.82
CA GLY A 22 5.61 -23.07 -4.91
C GLY A 22 4.51 -24.06 -4.52
N ASP A 23 3.35 -23.59 -4.04
CA ASP A 23 2.28 -24.43 -3.51
C ASP A 23 1.17 -24.66 -4.55
N PRO A 24 0.98 -25.88 -5.08
CA PRO A 24 -0.08 -26.19 -6.04
C PRO A 24 -1.49 -26.13 -5.44
N HIS A 25 -1.60 -26.10 -4.10
CA HIS A 25 -2.86 -25.92 -3.37
C HIS A 25 -3.01 -24.50 -2.81
N ARG A 26 -2.23 -23.54 -3.32
CA ARG A 26 -2.31 -22.15 -2.90
C ARG A 26 -3.73 -21.62 -3.02
N ASP A 27 -4.19 -21.00 -1.94
CA ASP A 27 -5.38 -20.15 -1.95
C ASP A 27 -5.12 -18.91 -2.82
N GLU A 28 -5.71 -18.91 -4.03
CA GLU A 28 -5.52 -17.84 -5.00
C GLU A 28 -6.14 -16.52 -4.55
N ALA A 29 -7.29 -16.55 -3.86
CA ALA A 29 -7.91 -15.33 -3.34
C ALA A 29 -7.02 -14.67 -2.28
N ARG A 30 -6.41 -15.49 -1.41
CA ARG A 30 -5.40 -15.01 -0.46
C ARG A 30 -4.16 -14.47 -1.17
N HIS A 31 -3.69 -15.14 -2.22
CA HIS A 31 -2.51 -14.70 -2.98
C HIS A 31 -2.73 -13.34 -3.65
N GLN A 32 -3.85 -13.15 -4.32
CA GLN A 32 -4.22 -11.86 -4.94
C GLN A 32 -4.36 -10.75 -3.90
N THR A 33 -4.89 -11.07 -2.70
CA THR A 33 -4.96 -10.12 -1.59
C THR A 33 -3.57 -9.68 -1.14
N LEU A 34 -2.60 -10.60 -1.03
CA LEU A 34 -1.23 -10.27 -0.66
C LEU A 34 -0.53 -9.39 -1.69
N ILE A 35 -0.76 -9.64 -2.99
CA ILE A 35 -0.22 -8.80 -4.08
C ILE A 35 -0.77 -7.37 -3.97
N ARG A 36 -2.08 -7.22 -3.76
CA ARG A 36 -2.71 -5.91 -3.58
C ARG A 36 -2.15 -5.16 -2.38
N LEU A 37 -2.04 -5.81 -1.22
CA LEU A 37 -1.49 -5.20 -0.01
C LEU A 37 -0.04 -4.78 -0.19
N LEU A 38 0.77 -5.58 -0.89
CA LEU A 38 2.14 -5.21 -1.23
C LEU A 38 2.18 -3.92 -2.06
N ALA A 39 1.34 -3.81 -3.09
CA ALA A 39 1.25 -2.60 -3.91
C ALA A 39 0.80 -1.37 -3.11
N GLU A 40 -0.14 -1.52 -2.18
CA GLU A 40 -0.59 -0.44 -1.30
C GLU A 40 0.52 0.05 -0.36
N GLU A 41 1.32 -0.85 0.22
CA GLU A 41 2.48 -0.49 1.05
C GLU A 41 3.63 0.14 0.23
N GLU A 42 3.94 -0.39 -0.95
CA GLU A 42 4.94 0.20 -1.86
C GLU A 42 4.51 1.59 -2.36
N ALA A 43 3.21 1.83 -2.54
CA ALA A 43 2.66 3.15 -2.86
C ALA A 43 2.85 4.15 -1.70
N LYS A 44 2.73 3.70 -0.44
CA LYS A 44 3.00 4.56 0.73
C LYS A 44 4.48 4.97 0.82
N HIS A 45 5.39 4.15 0.30
CA HIS A 45 6.81 4.46 0.24
C HIS A 45 7.17 5.43 -0.90
N THR A 46 6.39 5.45 -1.98
CA THR A 46 6.63 6.29 -3.16
C THR A 46 5.90 7.63 -3.12
N LYS A 47 4.91 7.80 -2.24
CA LYS A 47 4.33 9.13 -1.99
C LYS A 47 5.42 10.03 -1.40
N PRO A 48 5.78 11.15 -2.06
CA PRO A 48 6.67 12.12 -1.46
C PRO A 48 6.02 12.60 -0.16
N ASN A 49 6.81 12.73 0.90
CA ASN A 49 6.44 13.22 2.23
C ASN A 49 5.95 14.69 2.23
N ASP A 50 5.61 15.22 1.05
CA ASP A 50 5.26 16.61 0.73
C ASP A 50 3.95 16.69 -0.09
N TRP A 51 3.15 15.61 -0.12
CA TRP A 51 1.78 15.72 -0.63
C TRP A 51 0.91 16.32 0.47
N PRO A 52 0.43 17.57 0.36
CA PRO A 52 -0.43 18.14 1.37
C PRO A 52 -1.70 17.31 1.48
N ASP A 53 -2.11 16.99 2.70
CA ASP A 53 -3.41 16.38 3.03
C ASP A 53 -4.60 17.27 2.57
N ASP A 54 -4.32 18.48 2.09
CA ASP A 54 -5.29 19.47 1.65
C ASP A 54 -5.49 19.45 0.12
N VAL A 55 -6.27 18.48 -0.36
CA VAL A 55 -7.23 18.81 -1.43
C VAL A 55 -8.60 18.92 -0.77
N GLU A 56 -8.74 19.98 0.04
CA GLU A 56 -10.02 20.55 0.39
C GLU A 56 -10.81 20.74 -0.92
N ALA A 57 -11.85 19.93 -1.09
CA ALA A 57 -12.75 20.01 -2.22
C ALA A 57 -13.29 21.45 -2.29
N GLY A 58 -13.02 22.10 -3.41
CA GLY A 58 -13.16 23.53 -3.58
C GLY A 58 -14.49 24.13 -3.11
N VAL A 59 -14.38 25.19 -2.31
CA VAL A 59 -15.40 26.23 -2.25
C VAL A 59 -14.74 27.52 -2.74
N PRO A 60 -14.96 27.95 -4.00
CA PRO A 60 -14.46 29.24 -4.46
C PRO A 60 -15.20 30.35 -3.69
N GLY A 61 -14.41 31.21 -3.05
CA GLY A 61 -14.90 32.32 -2.24
C GLY A 61 -15.92 33.18 -2.98
N ARG A 62 -17.07 33.41 -2.32
CA ARG A 62 -17.94 34.54 -2.65
C ARG A 62 -17.23 35.81 -2.20
N ARG A 63 -16.68 36.56 -3.15
CA ARG A 63 -16.51 38.00 -2.99
C ARG A 63 -17.86 38.65 -3.29
N SER A 64 -18.40 39.39 -2.34
CA SER A 64 -19.37 40.45 -2.52
C SER A 64 -19.03 41.55 -1.53
#